data_AF-A0A532B6S5-F1
#
_entry.id   AF-A0A532B6S5-F1
#
_cell.length_a   1.000
_cell.length_b   1.000
_cell.length_c   1.000
_cell.angle_alpha   90.00
_cell.angle_beta   90.00
_cell.angle_gamma   90.00
#
_symmetry.space_group_name_H-M   'P 1'
#
loop_
_entity.id
_entity.type
_entity.pdbx_description
1 polymer ?
#
loop_
_entity_poly.entity_id
_entity_poly.type
_entity_poly.pdbx_seq_one_letter_code
_entity_poly.pdbx_strand_id
1 'polypeptide(L)' 'MPETFKAILVSRDAEKNQSVAVTELTEADLMEGDVTVAVEATTVNYKDGL' A
#
# COMPACT_ATOMS: atom_id res chain seq x y z
N MET A 1 9.89 2.76 -14.53
CA MET A 1 8.65 2.21 -13.95
C MET A 1 7.52 3.17 -14.32
N PRO A 2 6.23 2.77 -14.31
CA PRO A 2 5.15 3.74 -14.51
C PRO A 2 5.23 4.84 -13.44
N GLU A 3 4.79 6.06 -13.79
CA GLU A 3 4.85 7.22 -12.89
C GLU A 3 4.02 6.98 -11.61
N THR A 4 2.96 6.17 -11.71
CA THR A 4 2.13 5.69 -10.60
C THR A 4 1.91 4.18 -10.65
N PHE A 5 1.58 3.58 -9.50
CA PHE A 5 1.15 2.19 -9.36
C PHE A 5 -0.06 2.08 -8.42
N LYS A 6 -0.87 1.03 -8.61
CA LYS A 6 -2.03 0.77 -7.77
C LYS A 6 -1.62 0.06 -6.49
N ALA A 7 -2.16 0.50 -5.37
CA ALA A 7 -1.95 -0.09 -4.05
C ALA A 7 -3.28 -0.25 -3.31
N ILE A 8 -3.35 -1.25 -2.42
CA ILE A 8 -4.41 -1.34 -1.41
C ILE A 8 -3.89 -0.60 -0.18
N LEU A 9 -4.44 0.57 0.11
CA LEU A 9 -4.02 1.42 1.22
C LEU A 9 -5.03 1.31 2.36
N VAL A 10 -4.50 1.03 3.55
CA VAL A 10 -5.24 1.08 4.81
C VAL A 10 -4.87 2.38 5.51
N SER A 11 -5.86 3.21 5.84
CA SER A 11 -5.67 4.46 6.57
C SER A 11 -6.51 4.49 7.84
N ARG A 12 -6.12 5.34 8.79
CA ARG A 12 -6.88 5.64 9.99
C ARG A 12 -7.09 7.14 10.11
N ASP A 13 -8.33 7.55 10.39
CA ASP A 13 -8.66 8.95 10.66
C ASP A 13 -8.32 9.36 12.11
N ALA A 14 -8.63 10.60 12.47
CA ALA A 14 -8.38 11.13 13.81
C ALA A 14 -9.19 10.41 14.89
N GLU A 15 -10.37 9.90 14.52
CA GLU A 15 -11.30 9.11 15.32
C GLU A 15 -10.90 7.62 15.41
N LYS A 16 -9.78 7.23 14.78
CA LYS A 16 -9.23 5.86 14.71
C LYS A 16 -10.08 4.87 13.92
N ASN A 17 -10.98 5.33 13.07
CA ASN A 17 -11.70 4.46 12.14
C ASN A 17 -10.77 4.02 11.03
N GLN A 18 -10.76 2.73 10.75
CA GLN A 18 -9.96 2.14 9.68
C GLN A 18 -10.74 2.12 8.37
N SER A 19 -10.10 2.61 7.30
CA SER A 19 -10.65 2.60 5.95
C SER A 19 -9.67 1.89 5.00
N VAL A 20 -10.21 1.22 3.98
CA VAL A 20 -9.43 0.49 2.97
C VAL A 20 -9.86 0.96 1.59
N ALA A 21 -8.90 1.34 0.75
CA ALA A 21 -9.17 1.80 -0.62
C ALA A 21 -8.09 1.34 -1.60
N VAL A 22 -8.45 1.23 -2.88
CA VAL A 22 -7.47 1.12 -3.97
C VAL A 22 -7.06 2.54 -4.36
N THR A 23 -5.77 2.83 -4.26
CA THR A 23 -5.20 4.16 -4.50
C THR A 23 -4.04 4.06 -5.49
N GLU A 24 -3.80 5.14 -6.24
CA GLU A 24 -2.58 5.30 -7.03
C GLU A 24 -1.50 5.99 -6.19
N LEU A 25 -0.31 5.40 -6.14
CA LEU A 25 0.87 5.91 -5.44
C LEU A 25 2.02 6.07 -6.42
N THR A 26 3.01 6.89 -6.05
CA THR A 26 4.28 7.08 -6.75
C THR A 26 5.43 6.43 -5.97
N GLU A 27 6.60 6.30 -6.58
CA GLU A 27 7.80 5.85 -5.86
C GLU A 27 8.18 6.78 -4.70
N ALA A 28 7.82 8.07 -4.75
CA ALA A 28 8.08 9.02 -3.68
C ALA A 28 7.18 8.82 -2.45
N ASP A 29 6.05 8.11 -2.60
CA ASP A 29 5.17 7.75 -1.50
C ASP A 29 5.65 6.49 -0.75
N LEU A 30 6.65 5.78 -1.30
CA LEU A 30 7.27 4.64 -0.63
C LEU A 30 8.19 5.13 0.50
N MET A 31 8.30 4.31 1.53
CA MET A 31 9.30 4.52 2.58
C MET A 31 10.71 4.33 2.00
N GLU A 32 11.71 4.96 2.65
CA GLU A 32 13.11 4.77 2.29
C GLU A 32 13.50 3.28 2.37
N GLY A 33 14.21 2.80 1.35
CA GLY A 33 14.67 1.42 1.26
C GLY A 33 15.76 1.25 0.21
N ASP A 34 16.50 0.15 0.31
CA ASP A 34 17.65 -0.12 -0.55
C ASP A 34 17.27 -0.67 -1.94
N VAL A 35 16.09 -1.29 -2.06
CA VAL A 35 15.66 -2.00 -3.27
C VAL A 35 14.16 -1.82 -3.50
N THR A 36 13.80 -1.52 -4.75
CA THR A 36 12.41 -1.47 -5.23
C THR A 36 12.09 -2.72 -6.04
N VAL A 37 10.94 -3.34 -5.76
CA VAL A 37 10.46 -4.55 -6.45
C VAL A 37 9.08 -4.31 -7.03
N ALA A 38 8.90 -4.64 -8.31
CA ALA A 38 7.59 -4.68 -8.94
C ALA A 38 6.91 -6.03 -8.62
N VAL A 39 5.90 -6.01 -7.76
CA VAL A 39 5.19 -7.21 -7.30
C VAL A 39 4.16 -7.66 -8.34
N GLU A 40 4.26 -8.90 -8.81
CA GLU A 40 3.28 -9.51 -9.73
C GLU A 40 2.16 -10.26 -8.99
N ALA A 41 2.49 -10.90 -7.87
CA ALA A 41 1.55 -11.67 -7.07
C ALA A 41 1.88 -11.58 -5.58
N THR A 42 0.84 -11.52 -4.75
CA THR A 42 0.92 -11.58 -3.29
C THR A 42 -0.27 -12.38 -2.76
N THR A 43 -0.23 -12.77 -1.48
CA THR A 43 -1.31 -13.49 -0.81
C THR A 43 -1.93 -12.64 0.29
N VAL A 44 -3.15 -13.00 0.70
CA VAL A 44 -3.81 -12.40 1.86
C VAL A 44 -3.74 -13.40 3.01
N ASN A 45 -3.19 -12.96 4.13
CA ASN A 45 -3.05 -13.72 5.36
C ASN A 45 -4.02 -13.21 6.42
N TYR A 46 -4.25 -14.01 7.46
CA TYR A 46 -5.12 -13.61 8.58
C TYR A 46 -4.66 -12.31 9.26
N LYS A 47 -3.35 -12.08 9.33
CA LYS A 47 -2.77 -10.87 9.95
C LYS A 47 -3.08 -9.59 9.17
N ASP A 48 -3.38 -9.69 7.88
CA ASP A 48 -3.63 -8.51 7.04
C ASP A 48 -5.02 -7.90 7.30
N GLY A 49 -5.91 -8.64 7.98
CA GLY A 49 -7.25 -8.20 8.37
C GLY A 49 -7.42 -7.85 9.85
N LEU A 50 -6.34 -7.88 10.65
CA LEU A 50 -6.34 -7.46 12.06
C LEU A 50 -6.06 -5.96 12.20
#